data_AF-A0A317WAG6-F1
#
_entry.id   AF-A0A317WAG6-F1
#
_cell.length_a   1.000
_cell.length_b   1.000
_cell.length_c   1.000
_cell.angle_alpha   90.00
_cell.angle_beta   90.00
_cell.angle_gamma   90.00
#
_symmetry.space_group_name_H-M   'P 1'
#
loop_
_entity.id
_entity.type
_entity.pdbx_description
1 polymer ?
#
loop_
_entity_poly.entity_id
_entity_poly.type
_entity_poly.pdbx_seq_one_letter_code
_entity_poly.pdbx_strand_id
1 'polypeptide(L)'
;MLELSLSPGSEEQRSREKELLEYYYKVTEKVNRSRAEAFNDPYLSTRVTPISLISGCWEREDTFSLRESLIKVAAYWDQLRQDDTPCPLDFNVDELAEHERERELIGGLSNIVQQLEEEGLIPIGGMVRPEEYEHAKMVSEYFKSEFINLAEGDQQRELHEKVWPY
;
A
#
# COMPACT_ATOMS: atom_id res chain seq x y z
N MET A 1 -6.56 15.84 1.76
CA MET A 1 -7.02 15.74 0.36
C MET A 1 -7.23 14.27 0.03
N LEU A 2 -8.45 13.85 -0.35
CA LEU A 2 -8.69 12.48 -0.83
C LEU A 2 -7.88 12.25 -2.11
N GLU A 3 -7.07 11.19 -2.15
CA GLU A 3 -6.29 10.86 -3.34
C GLU A 3 -7.20 10.31 -4.44
N LEU A 4 -6.88 10.68 -5.68
CA LEU A 4 -7.58 10.17 -6.86
C LEU A 4 -7.26 8.68 -7.04
N SER A 5 -8.19 7.94 -7.65
CA SER A 5 -7.98 6.52 -7.89
C SER A 5 -6.70 6.29 -8.72
N LEU A 6 -5.83 5.39 -8.28
CA LEU A 6 -4.66 4.91 -9.03
C LEU A 6 -5.07 3.97 -10.18
N SER A 7 -6.30 4.12 -10.69
CA SER A 7 -6.78 3.35 -11.84
C SER A 7 -5.93 3.70 -13.07
N PRO A 8 -5.58 2.73 -13.94
CA PRO A 8 -4.93 2.99 -15.22
C PRO A 8 -5.92 3.65 -16.20
N GLY A 9 -6.38 4.86 -15.87
CA GLY A 9 -7.15 5.73 -16.74
C GLY A 9 -6.23 6.57 -17.62
N SER A 10 -6.70 6.95 -18.81
CA SER A 10 -6.00 7.91 -19.67
C SER A 10 -5.73 9.24 -18.93
N GLU A 11 -4.73 10.01 -19.35
CA GLU A 11 -4.47 11.34 -18.77
C GLU A 11 -5.71 12.25 -18.79
N GLU A 12 -6.53 12.14 -19.83
CA GLU A 12 -7.81 12.86 -19.94
C GLU A 12 -8.80 12.46 -18.83
N GLN A 13 -8.86 11.17 -18.49
CA GLN A 13 -9.75 10.69 -17.43
C GLN A 13 -9.30 11.21 -16.07
N ARG A 14 -8.00 11.15 -15.78
CA ARG A 14 -7.42 11.69 -14.53
C ARG A 14 -7.66 13.20 -14.42
N SER A 15 -7.54 13.94 -15.52
CA SER A 15 -7.83 15.37 -15.55
C SER A 15 -9.30 15.67 -15.21
N ARG A 16 -10.23 14.91 -15.80
CA ARG A 16 -11.67 15.05 -15.51
C ARG A 16 -12.03 14.71 -14.07
N GLU A 17 -11.45 13.64 -13.53
CA GLU A 17 -11.66 13.25 -12.13
C GLU A 17 -11.17 14.34 -11.17
N LYS A 18 -10.02 14.96 -11.48
CA LYS A 18 -9.49 16.09 -10.71
C LYS A 18 -10.42 17.31 -10.77
N GLU A 19 -10.91 17.69 -11.95
CA GLU A 19 -11.85 18.81 -12.11
C GLU A 19 -13.16 18.58 -11.32
N LEU A 20 -13.71 17.36 -11.40
CA LEU A 20 -14.89 16.95 -10.64
C LEU A 20 -14.63 17.04 -9.13
N LEU A 21 -13.50 16.53 -8.66
CA LEU A 21 -13.13 16.57 -7.25
C LEU A 21 -12.99 18.01 -6.74
N GLU A 22 -12.34 18.88 -7.50
CA GLU A 22 -12.23 20.31 -7.20
C GLU A 22 -13.60 21.00 -7.12
N TYR A 23 -14.50 20.66 -8.04
CA TYR A 23 -15.88 21.16 -8.00
C TYR A 23 -16.59 20.71 -6.71
N TYR A 24 -16.49 19.43 -6.34
CA TYR A 24 -17.10 18.92 -5.12
C TYR A 24 -16.55 19.59 -3.86
N TYR A 25 -15.24 19.86 -3.79
CA TYR A 25 -14.66 20.61 -2.68
C TYR A 25 -15.21 22.04 -2.60
N LYS A 26 -15.27 22.76 -3.72
CA LYS A 26 -15.83 24.13 -3.78
C LYS A 26 -17.31 24.18 -3.36
N VAL A 27 -18.11 23.20 -3.79
CA VAL A 27 -19.52 23.11 -3.38
C VAL A 27 -19.63 22.76 -1.90
N THR A 28 -18.82 21.81 -1.42
CA THR A 28 -18.82 21.39 -0.01
C THR A 28 -18.45 22.55 0.92
N GLU A 29 -17.46 23.37 0.55
CA GLU A 29 -17.06 24.56 1.31
C GLU A 29 -18.22 25.55 1.49
N LYS A 30 -19.07 25.71 0.45
CA LYS A 30 -20.24 26.60 0.50
C LYS A 30 -21.40 26.04 1.30
N VAL A 31 -21.63 24.73 1.23
CA VAL A 31 -22.84 24.08 1.78
C VAL A 31 -22.60 23.50 3.18
N ASN A 32 -21.38 23.07 3.48
CA ASN A 32 -21.01 22.40 4.72
C ASN A 32 -19.56 22.72 5.11
N ARG A 33 -19.41 23.84 5.83
CA ARG A 33 -18.10 24.34 6.27
C ARG A 33 -17.37 23.37 7.20
N SER A 34 -18.06 22.71 8.13
CA SER A 34 -17.41 21.76 9.05
C SER A 34 -16.83 20.55 8.31
N ARG A 35 -17.53 20.05 7.27
CA ARG A 35 -16.99 19.01 6.40
C ARG A 35 -15.77 19.49 5.61
N ALA A 36 -15.80 20.72 5.12
CA ALA A 36 -14.66 21.30 4.41
C ALA A 36 -13.43 21.47 5.32
N GLU A 37 -13.63 21.89 6.56
CA GLU A 37 -12.57 21.98 7.58
C GLU A 37 -11.93 20.61 7.85
N ALA A 38 -12.74 19.54 7.95
CA ALA A 38 -12.22 18.18 8.09
C ALA A 38 -11.35 17.71 6.91
N PHE A 39 -11.65 18.14 5.68
CA PHE A 39 -10.83 17.80 4.51
C PHE A 39 -9.46 18.49 4.49
N ASN A 40 -9.33 19.58 5.24
CA ASN A 40 -8.09 20.33 5.41
C ASN A 40 -7.24 19.83 6.59
N ASP A 41 -7.68 18.80 7.33
CA ASP A 41 -6.87 18.18 8.38
C ASP A 41 -5.60 17.56 7.76
N PRO A 42 -4.39 18.02 8.13
CA PRO A 42 -3.14 17.47 7.62
C PRO A 42 -2.95 15.98 7.96
N TYR A 43 -3.64 15.47 8.98
CA TYR A 43 -3.58 14.08 9.41
C TYR A 43 -4.82 13.27 9.00
N LEU A 44 -5.66 13.80 8.11
CA LEU A 44 -6.86 13.11 7.63
C LEU A 44 -6.56 11.70 7.13
N SER A 45 -5.49 11.55 6.33
CA SER A 45 -5.05 10.25 5.82
C SER A 45 -4.73 9.29 6.96
N THR A 46 -3.88 9.70 7.90
CA THR A 46 -3.53 8.91 9.09
C THR A 46 -4.76 8.47 9.89
N ARG A 47 -5.82 9.30 9.97
CA ARG A 47 -7.08 8.95 10.66
C ARG A 47 -7.92 7.93 9.89
N VAL A 48 -8.01 8.04 8.57
CA VAL A 48 -8.98 7.30 7.75
C VAL A 48 -8.39 6.02 7.15
N THR A 49 -7.09 6.00 6.87
CA THR A 49 -6.41 4.85 6.26
C THR A 49 -6.64 3.54 7.00
N PRO A 50 -6.52 3.45 8.34
CA PRO A 50 -6.79 2.20 9.04
C PRO A 50 -8.20 1.66 8.77
N ILE A 51 -9.21 2.54 8.73
CA ILE A 51 -10.61 2.18 8.48
C ILE A 51 -10.77 1.58 7.08
N SER A 52 -10.10 2.17 6.09
CA SER A 52 -10.15 1.67 4.70
C SER A 52 -9.42 0.32 4.52
N LEU A 53 -8.47 -0.01 5.39
CA LEU A 53 -7.67 -1.23 5.30
C LEU A 53 -8.32 -2.42 6.02
N ILE A 54 -9.25 -2.20 6.95
CA ILE A 54 -9.92 -3.27 7.70
C ILE A 54 -10.52 -4.32 6.76
N SER A 55 -11.20 -3.92 5.68
CA SER A 55 -11.75 -4.90 4.72
C SER A 55 -10.66 -5.70 4.02
N GLY A 56 -9.52 -5.07 3.70
CA GLY A 56 -8.37 -5.72 3.07
C GLY A 56 -7.78 -6.85 3.93
N CYS A 57 -7.73 -6.65 5.26
CA CYS A 57 -7.26 -7.70 6.17
C CYS A 57 -8.14 -8.95 6.14
N TRP A 58 -9.46 -8.77 5.96
CA TRP A 58 -10.41 -9.89 5.98
C TRP A 58 -10.46 -10.60 4.63
N GLU A 59 -10.36 -9.86 3.53
CA GLU A 59 -10.53 -10.42 2.19
C GLU A 59 -9.23 -10.96 1.59
N ARG A 60 -8.08 -10.35 1.93
CA ARG A 60 -6.80 -10.61 1.27
C ARG A 60 -5.68 -10.96 2.25
N GLU A 61 -6.02 -11.12 3.52
CA GLU A 61 -5.05 -11.35 4.61
C GLU A 61 -3.97 -10.26 4.70
N ASP A 62 -4.26 -9.05 4.19
CA ASP A 62 -3.34 -7.91 4.20
C ASP A 62 -3.28 -7.26 5.59
N THR A 63 -2.69 -7.99 6.53
CA THR A 63 -2.47 -7.53 7.90
C THR A 63 -1.30 -6.54 7.99
N PHE A 64 -0.34 -6.63 7.07
CA PHE A 64 0.82 -5.76 6.99
C PHE A 64 0.42 -4.30 6.79
N SER A 65 -0.40 -3.99 5.79
CA SER A 65 -0.82 -2.61 5.50
C SER A 65 -1.59 -2.00 6.67
N LEU A 66 -2.46 -2.78 7.32
CA LEU A 66 -3.17 -2.31 8.49
C LEU A 66 -2.22 -2.03 9.65
N ARG A 67 -1.28 -2.95 9.96
CA ARG A 67 -0.29 -2.74 11.02
C ARG A 67 0.54 -1.48 10.75
N GLU A 68 1.01 -1.30 9.52
CA GLU A 68 1.71 -0.09 9.07
C GLU A 68 0.90 1.18 9.34
N SER A 69 -0.39 1.17 9.02
CA SER A 69 -1.26 2.32 9.28
C SER A 69 -1.48 2.59 10.77
N LEU A 70 -1.57 1.55 11.60
CA LEU A 70 -1.74 1.66 13.05
C LEU A 70 -0.46 2.15 13.74
N ILE A 71 0.71 1.70 13.28
CA ILE A 71 2.02 2.22 13.73
C ILE A 71 2.09 3.73 13.45
N LYS A 72 1.66 4.17 12.25
CA LYS A 72 1.57 5.61 11.93
C LYS A 72 0.60 6.34 12.86
N VAL A 73 -0.57 5.77 13.17
CA VAL A 73 -1.51 6.38 14.13
C VAL A 73 -0.87 6.55 15.51
N ALA A 74 -0.16 5.52 16.00
CA ALA A 74 0.53 5.58 17.28
C ALA A 74 1.64 6.65 17.28
N ALA A 75 2.44 6.70 16.21
CA ALA A 75 3.54 7.66 16.06
C ALA A 75 3.06 9.12 15.99
N TYR A 76 1.89 9.37 15.40
CA TYR A 76 1.29 10.71 15.28
C TYR A 76 0.20 10.99 16.33
N TRP A 77 0.09 10.18 17.38
CA TRP A 77 -1.03 10.27 18.32
C TRP A 77 -1.16 11.64 18.98
N ASP A 78 -0.04 12.27 19.33
CA ASP A 78 -0.02 13.61 19.95
C ASP A 78 -0.65 14.70 19.07
N GLN A 79 -0.57 14.55 17.74
CA GLN A 79 -1.19 15.46 16.78
C GLN A 79 -2.63 15.04 16.44
N LEU A 80 -2.98 13.77 16.67
CA LEU A 80 -4.30 13.22 16.39
C LEU A 80 -5.29 13.43 17.53
N ARG A 81 -4.83 13.42 18.78
CA ARG A 81 -5.68 13.56 19.97
C ARG A 81 -6.24 14.98 20.07
N GLN A 82 -7.53 15.07 20.42
CA GLN A 82 -8.18 16.36 20.70
C GLN A 82 -7.98 16.80 22.16
N ASP A 83 -7.76 15.82 23.04
CA ASP A 83 -7.61 15.99 24.49
C ASP A 83 -6.36 15.24 24.98
N ASP A 84 -6.10 15.27 26.29
CA ASP A 84 -4.99 14.57 26.94
C ASP A 84 -5.12 13.03 27.02
N THR A 85 -5.96 12.45 26.18
CA THR A 85 -6.18 10.99 26.11
C THR A 85 -4.89 10.27 25.68
N PRO A 86 -4.45 9.25 26.44
CA PRO A 86 -3.28 8.45 26.06
C PRO A 86 -3.53 7.65 24.78
N CYS A 87 -2.47 7.28 24.07
CA CYS A 87 -2.61 6.45 22.88
C CYS A 87 -3.18 5.09 23.27
N PRO A 88 -4.25 4.61 22.61
CA PRO A 88 -4.80 3.29 22.88
C PRO A 88 -3.94 2.16 22.27
N LEU A 89 -2.96 2.51 21.44
CA LEU A 89 -2.05 1.60 20.77
C LEU A 89 -0.67 1.75 21.39
N ASP A 90 -0.03 0.63 21.65
CA ASP A 90 1.36 0.56 22.07
C ASP A 90 2.04 -0.54 21.27
N PHE A 91 3.25 -0.25 20.79
CA PHE A 91 4.06 -1.20 20.03
C PHE A 91 5.42 -1.26 20.69
N ASN A 92 5.84 -2.47 21.05
CA ASN A 92 7.15 -2.65 21.64
C ASN A 92 8.26 -2.61 20.57
N VAL A 93 9.50 -2.50 21.02
CA VAL A 93 10.67 -2.36 20.13
C VAL A 93 10.83 -3.58 19.22
N ASP A 94 10.53 -4.78 19.72
CA ASP A 94 10.67 -6.03 18.96
C ASP A 94 9.60 -6.12 17.86
N GLU A 95 8.35 -5.72 18.15
CA GLU A 95 7.25 -5.64 17.18
C GLU A 95 7.55 -4.66 16.05
N LEU A 96 8.12 -3.49 16.39
CA LEU A 96 8.53 -2.50 15.39
C LEU A 96 9.69 -3.01 14.53
N ALA A 97 10.66 -3.70 15.14
CA ALA A 97 11.79 -4.28 14.41
C ALA A 97 11.37 -5.47 13.52
N GLU A 98 10.39 -6.26 13.93
CA GLU A 98 9.77 -7.29 13.07
C GLU A 98 9.04 -6.67 11.89
N HIS A 99 8.21 -5.67 12.13
CA HIS A 99 7.47 -4.99 11.07
C HIS A 99 8.40 -4.29 10.07
N GLU A 100 9.51 -3.72 10.52
CA GLU A 100 10.49 -3.11 9.63
C GLU A 100 11.18 -4.13 8.71
N ARG A 101 11.54 -5.31 9.24
CA ARG A 101 12.08 -6.41 8.42
C ARG A 101 11.06 -6.89 7.37
N GLU A 102 9.79 -6.96 7.75
CA GLU A 102 8.71 -7.29 6.81
C GLU A 102 8.55 -6.20 5.74
N ARG A 103 8.65 -4.91 6.11
CA ARG A 103 8.60 -3.78 5.19
C ARG A 103 9.73 -3.82 4.16
N GLU A 104 10.97 -4.10 4.60
CA GLU A 104 12.12 -4.22 3.70
C GLU A 104 11.91 -5.32 2.67
N LEU A 105 11.40 -6.48 3.10
CA LEU A 105 11.07 -7.59 2.21
C LEU A 105 10.00 -7.22 1.18
N ILE A 106 8.87 -6.66 1.62
CA ILE A 106 7.76 -6.26 0.75
C ILE A 106 8.21 -5.17 -0.22
N GLY A 107 9.01 -4.20 0.24
CA GLY A 107 9.55 -3.13 -0.60
C GLY A 107 10.49 -3.67 -1.68
N GLY A 108 11.40 -4.58 -1.31
CA GLY A 108 12.29 -5.27 -2.24
C GLY A 108 11.51 -6.03 -3.32
N LEU A 109 10.50 -6.82 -2.91
CA LEU A 109 9.65 -7.56 -3.83
C LEU A 109 8.84 -6.64 -4.76
N SER A 110 8.26 -5.57 -4.19
CA SER A 110 7.45 -4.60 -4.94
C SER A 110 8.26 -3.93 -6.04
N ASN A 111 9.53 -3.60 -5.78
CA ASN A 111 10.45 -3.06 -6.78
C ASN A 111 10.70 -4.04 -7.94
N ILE A 112 10.92 -5.33 -7.63
CA ILE A 112 11.11 -6.37 -8.66
C ILE A 112 9.86 -6.49 -9.53
N VAL A 113 8.68 -6.59 -8.91
CA VAL A 113 7.40 -6.69 -9.63
C VAL A 113 7.15 -5.48 -10.51
N GLN A 114 7.43 -4.27 -10.01
CA GLN A 114 7.28 -3.05 -10.79
C GLN A 114 8.24 -3.02 -11.99
N GLN A 115 9.50 -3.44 -11.81
CA GLN A 115 10.46 -3.54 -12.92
C GLN A 115 10.00 -4.53 -14.00
N LEU A 116 9.47 -5.69 -13.61
CA LEU A 116 8.92 -6.68 -14.55
C LEU A 116 7.76 -6.12 -15.37
N GLU A 117 6.90 -5.29 -14.76
CA GLU A 117 5.81 -4.63 -15.46
C GLU A 117 6.32 -3.52 -16.39
N GLU A 118 7.24 -2.68 -15.93
CA GLU A 118 7.83 -1.58 -16.71
C GLU A 118 8.60 -2.09 -17.94
N GLU A 119 9.26 -3.24 -17.83
CA GLU A 119 9.93 -3.92 -18.94
C GLU A 119 8.98 -4.72 -19.84
N GLY A 120 7.69 -4.80 -19.47
CA GLY A 120 6.68 -5.54 -20.23
C GLY A 120 6.87 -7.06 -20.20
N LEU A 121 7.59 -7.58 -19.19
CA LEU A 121 7.90 -8.99 -19.04
C LEU A 121 6.76 -9.76 -18.37
N ILE A 122 6.30 -9.26 -17.21
CA ILE A 122 5.17 -9.83 -16.46
C ILE A 122 4.37 -8.67 -15.87
N PRO A 123 3.07 -8.54 -16.19
CA PRO A 123 2.23 -7.48 -15.63
C PRO A 123 1.97 -7.68 -14.14
N ILE A 124 1.61 -6.60 -13.43
CA ILE A 124 1.13 -6.72 -12.05
C ILE A 124 -0.09 -7.65 -12.02
N GLY A 125 -0.05 -8.65 -11.14
CA GLY A 125 -1.06 -9.70 -11.03
C GLY A 125 -0.85 -10.91 -11.94
N GLY A 126 0.20 -10.93 -12.77
CA GLY A 126 0.68 -12.14 -13.47
C GLY A 126 -0.21 -12.66 -14.60
N MET A 127 -1.27 -11.94 -14.96
CA MET A 127 -2.20 -12.38 -16.02
C MET A 127 -1.64 -12.05 -17.40
N VAL A 128 -1.27 -13.09 -18.15
CA VAL A 128 -0.75 -12.98 -19.52
C VAL A 128 -1.62 -13.73 -20.52
N ARG A 129 -1.42 -13.47 -21.81
CA ARG A 129 -2.11 -14.22 -22.87
C ARG A 129 -1.59 -15.65 -22.93
N PRO A 130 -2.39 -16.64 -23.34
CA PRO A 130 -1.96 -18.04 -23.43
C PRO A 130 -0.70 -18.23 -24.28
N GLU A 131 -0.52 -17.43 -25.33
CA GLU A 131 0.64 -17.51 -26.23
C GLU A 131 1.94 -17.03 -25.57
N GLU A 132 1.84 -16.18 -24.55
CA GLU A 132 2.95 -15.59 -23.81
C GLU A 132 3.25 -16.34 -22.51
N TYR A 133 2.38 -17.28 -22.12
CA TYR A 133 2.45 -17.97 -20.83
C TYR A 133 3.81 -18.66 -20.57
N GLU A 134 4.32 -19.41 -21.55
CA GLU A 134 5.60 -20.11 -21.39
C GLU A 134 6.78 -19.14 -21.22
N HIS A 135 6.72 -18.00 -21.90
CA HIS A 135 7.73 -16.96 -21.75
C HIS A 135 7.66 -16.31 -20.36
N ALA A 136 6.47 -15.89 -19.93
CA ALA A 136 6.24 -15.30 -18.62
C ALA A 136 6.61 -16.26 -17.47
N LYS A 137 6.31 -17.55 -17.63
CA LYS A 137 6.70 -18.59 -16.66
C LYS A 137 8.22 -18.71 -16.55
N MET A 138 8.93 -18.77 -17.68
CA MET A 138 10.40 -18.84 -17.68
C MET A 138 11.03 -17.60 -17.02
N VAL A 139 10.50 -16.42 -17.29
CA VAL A 139 10.93 -15.18 -16.64
C VAL A 139 10.66 -15.23 -15.12
N SER A 140 9.45 -15.66 -14.73
CA SER A 140 9.07 -15.79 -13.32
C SER A 140 10.00 -16.74 -12.56
N GLU A 141 10.30 -17.91 -13.12
CA GLU A 141 11.21 -18.89 -12.52
C GLU A 141 12.64 -18.34 -12.36
N TYR A 142 13.12 -17.58 -13.35
CA TYR A 142 14.43 -16.93 -13.31
C TYR A 142 14.50 -15.91 -12.16
N PHE A 143 13.57 -14.94 -12.13
CA PHE A 143 13.59 -13.90 -11.10
C PHE A 143 13.26 -14.43 -9.71
N LYS A 144 12.39 -15.45 -9.59
CA LYS A 144 12.17 -16.17 -8.34
C LYS A 144 13.46 -16.78 -7.82
N SER A 145 14.24 -17.41 -8.69
CA SER A 145 15.51 -18.04 -8.31
C SER A 145 16.52 -16.99 -7.84
N GLU A 146 16.66 -15.89 -8.58
CA GLU A 146 17.54 -14.78 -8.17
C GLU A 146 17.11 -14.19 -6.83
N PHE A 147 15.80 -13.98 -6.62
CA PHE A 147 15.27 -13.47 -5.36
C PHE A 147 15.55 -14.41 -4.18
N ILE A 148 15.38 -15.72 -4.34
CA ILE A 148 15.72 -16.71 -3.31
C ILE A 148 17.23 -16.73 -3.05
N ASN A 149 18.06 -16.53 -4.08
CA ASN A 149 19.51 -16.51 -3.94
C ASN A 149 20.06 -15.28 -3.19
N LEU A 150 19.30 -14.19 -3.15
CA LEU A 150 19.65 -13.00 -2.36
C LEU A 150 19.50 -13.20 -0.84
N ALA A 151 18.85 -14.28 -0.40
CA ALA A 151 18.68 -14.55 1.03
C ALA A 151 20.00 -14.93 1.71
N GLU A 152 20.26 -14.34 2.87
CA GLU A 152 21.49 -14.53 3.65
C GLU A 152 21.47 -15.80 4.52
N GLY A 153 20.34 -16.50 4.61
CA GLY A 153 20.20 -17.73 5.38
C GLY A 153 18.95 -18.55 5.06
N ASP A 154 18.87 -19.75 5.62
CA ASP A 154 17.84 -20.74 5.28
C ASP A 154 16.41 -20.27 5.64
N GLN A 155 16.25 -19.58 6.76
CA GLN A 155 14.95 -19.01 7.17
C GLN A 155 14.47 -17.93 6.19
N GLN A 156 15.39 -17.10 5.71
CA GLN A 156 15.09 -16.05 4.74
C GLN A 156 14.82 -16.64 3.35
N ARG A 157 15.52 -17.72 2.96
CA ARG A 157 15.23 -18.46 1.72
C ARG A 157 13.83 -19.02 1.70
N GLU A 158 13.42 -19.68 2.78
CA GLU A 158 12.07 -20.25 2.91
C GLU A 158 11.00 -19.15 2.82
N LEU A 159 11.26 -17.98 3.42
CA LEU A 159 10.38 -16.82 3.33
C LEU A 159 10.32 -16.27 1.90
N HIS A 160 11.46 -16.09 1.24
CA HIS A 160 11.53 -15.60 -0.14
C HIS A 160 10.78 -16.53 -1.12
N GLU A 161 10.84 -17.84 -0.88
CA GLU A 161 10.10 -18.82 -1.70
C GLU A 161 8.58 -18.68 -1.54
N LYS A 162 8.11 -18.43 -0.31
CA LYS A 162 6.68 -18.31 0.03
C LYS A 162 6.06 -16.99 -0.43
N VAL A 163 6.83 -15.91 -0.48
CA VAL A 163 6.31 -14.57 -0.80
C VAL A 163 6.34 -14.22 -2.29
N TRP A 164 6.81 -15.11 -3.16
CA TRP A 164 6.81 -14.87 -4.60
C TRP A 164 5.36 -14.71 -5.13
N PRO A 165 5.05 -13.66 -5.90
CA PRO A 165 3.66 -13.23 -6.17
C PRO A 165 2.99 -13.91 -7.38
N TYR A 166 3.70 -14.79 -8.10
CA TYR A 166 3.22 -15.46 -9.31
C TYR A 166 3.19 -16.99 -9.17
#